data_AF-A0A1W9NYY1-F1
#
_entry.id   AF-A0A1W9NYY1-F1
#
_cell.length_a   1.000
_cell.length_b   1.000
_cell.length_c   1.000
_cell.angle_alpha   90.00
_cell.angle_beta   90.00
_cell.angle_gamma   90.00
#
_symmetry.space_group_name_H-M   'P 1'
#
loop_
_entity.id
_entity.type
_entity.pdbx_description
1 polymer ?
#
loop_
_entity_poly.entity_id
_entity_poly.type
_entity_poly.pdbx_seq_one_letter_code
_entity_poly.pdbx_strand_id
1 'polypeptide(L)'
;MISLTTVVHLIDSALFLLASVFLASSAYRKKGSSVRLFALYFAGLALASSFWATAGLVINISLEINQNLVLPASGLFYFLALLSAFLGGYSLCRLLFSAIYPAFEDILLKIVLIWGYFVLFLVAVYLPHPTLSNKGLILWNMLPQVAAALVVFVGLVSLVDILAFFLLAARSSSLVLKFRGFFIGLGMAFYVGPILVAHFRLFIEWGAVLDYLTLFGALTMFCGIVFSQIFSLND
;
A
#
# COMPACT_ATOMS: atom_id res chain seq x y z
N MET A 1 17.83 8.68 -16.72
CA MET A 1 17.80 7.20 -16.46
C MET A 1 16.65 6.89 -15.50
N ILE A 2 15.82 5.87 -15.74
CA ILE A 2 14.69 5.51 -14.85
C ILE A 2 15.18 4.59 -13.73
N SER A 3 14.82 4.88 -12.47
CA SER A 3 15.22 4.07 -11.31
C SER A 3 14.42 2.76 -11.19
N LEU A 4 15.02 1.72 -10.59
CA LEU A 4 14.35 0.44 -10.30
C LEU A 4 13.07 0.66 -9.48
N THR A 5 13.13 1.48 -8.44
CA THR A 5 12.00 1.84 -7.58
C THR A 5 10.85 2.43 -8.38
N THR A 6 11.14 3.29 -9.36
CA THR A 6 10.13 3.85 -10.27
C THR A 6 9.46 2.76 -11.10
N VAL A 7 10.25 1.84 -11.68
CA VAL A 7 9.72 0.74 -12.49
C VAL A 7 8.84 -0.18 -11.65
N VAL A 8 9.28 -0.55 -10.45
CA VAL A 8 8.52 -1.39 -9.53
C VAL A 8 7.17 -0.75 -9.18
N HIS A 9 7.14 0.52 -8.80
CA HIS A 9 5.89 1.19 -8.45
C HIS A 9 4.95 1.40 -9.66
N LEU A 10 5.46 1.50 -10.88
CA LEU A 10 4.62 1.48 -12.09
C LEU A 10 3.95 0.11 -12.28
N ILE A 11 4.70 -0.98 -12.05
CA ILE A 11 4.16 -2.35 -12.13
C ILE A 11 3.14 -2.59 -11.01
N ASP A 12 3.46 -2.22 -9.77
CA ASP A 12 2.55 -2.31 -8.63
C ASP A 12 1.24 -1.57 -8.91
N SER A 13 1.34 -0.34 -9.42
CA SER A 13 0.17 0.46 -9.83
C SER A 13 -0.70 -0.30 -10.83
N ALA A 14 -0.10 -0.86 -11.88
CA ALA A 14 -0.84 -1.61 -12.89
C ALA A 14 -1.52 -2.85 -12.30
N LEU A 15 -0.81 -3.62 -11.47
CA LEU A 15 -1.35 -4.81 -10.81
C LEU A 15 -2.54 -4.48 -9.91
N PHE A 16 -2.41 -3.45 -9.07
CA PHE A 16 -3.47 -3.04 -8.17
C PHE A 16 -4.65 -2.38 -8.89
N LEU A 17 -4.40 -1.64 -9.96
CA LEU A 17 -5.47 -1.09 -10.79
C LEU A 17 -6.27 -2.21 -11.46
N LEU A 18 -5.60 -3.21 -12.02
CA LEU A 18 -6.25 -4.39 -12.60
C LEU A 18 -7.06 -5.15 -11.55
N ALA A 19 -6.47 -5.42 -10.37
CA ALA A 19 -7.17 -6.02 -9.23
C ALA A 19 -8.46 -5.25 -8.87
N SER A 20 -8.34 -3.93 -8.74
CA SER A 20 -9.45 -3.04 -8.42
C SER A 20 -10.56 -3.10 -9.49
N VAL A 21 -10.20 -3.04 -10.78
CA VAL A 21 -11.15 -3.12 -11.89
C VAL A 21 -11.87 -4.47 -11.91
N PHE A 22 -11.16 -5.59 -11.68
CA PHE A 22 -11.77 -6.91 -11.61
C PHE A 22 -12.77 -7.00 -10.45
N LEU A 23 -12.40 -6.51 -9.27
CA LEU A 23 -13.27 -6.51 -8.09
C LEU A 23 -14.47 -5.57 -8.27
N ALA A 24 -14.27 -4.35 -8.77
CA ALA A 24 -15.31 -3.37 -9.02
C ALA A 24 -16.34 -3.88 -10.05
N SER A 25 -15.87 -4.51 -11.13
CA SER A 25 -16.74 -5.13 -12.13
C SER A 25 -17.60 -6.25 -11.52
N SER A 26 -17.03 -7.08 -10.65
CA SER A 26 -17.76 -8.11 -9.91
C SER A 26 -18.77 -7.50 -8.93
N ALA A 27 -18.38 -6.43 -8.22
CA ALA A 27 -19.22 -5.74 -7.25
C ALA A 27 -20.43 -5.03 -7.89
N TYR A 28 -20.26 -4.49 -9.10
CA TYR A 28 -21.35 -3.89 -9.87
C TYR A 28 -22.40 -4.95 -10.23
N ARG A 29 -21.96 -6.14 -10.67
CA ARG A 29 -22.85 -7.26 -11.03
C ARG A 29 -23.59 -7.86 -9.83
N LYS A 30 -22.91 -7.99 -8.67
CA LYS A 30 -23.44 -8.71 -7.50
C LYS A 30 -23.97 -7.82 -6.36
N LYS A 31 -23.96 -6.49 -6.51
CA LYS A 31 -24.37 -5.48 -5.49
C LYS A 31 -23.74 -5.67 -4.08
N GLY A 32 -22.59 -6.33 -3.97
CA GLY A 32 -21.95 -6.60 -2.67
C GLY A 32 -21.15 -5.40 -2.14
N SER A 33 -21.52 -4.87 -0.97
CA SER A 33 -20.80 -3.76 -0.30
C SER A 33 -19.36 -4.12 0.05
N SER A 34 -19.09 -5.34 0.50
CA SER A 34 -17.76 -5.82 0.87
C SER A 34 -16.78 -5.86 -0.30
N VAL A 35 -17.24 -6.28 -1.49
CA VAL A 35 -16.40 -6.32 -2.70
C VAL A 35 -16.05 -4.91 -3.17
N ARG A 36 -16.96 -3.93 -2.96
CA ARG A 36 -16.67 -2.52 -3.25
C ARG A 36 -15.59 -1.95 -2.34
N LEU A 37 -15.68 -2.21 -1.03
CA LEU A 37 -14.64 -1.80 -0.08
C LEU A 37 -13.29 -2.41 -0.43
N PHE A 38 -13.28 -3.68 -0.83
CA PHE A 38 -12.04 -4.34 -1.23
C PHE A 38 -11.48 -3.80 -2.56
N ALA A 39 -12.34 -3.44 -3.52
CA ALA A 39 -11.92 -2.74 -4.74
C ALA A 39 -11.32 -1.36 -4.43
N LEU A 40 -11.92 -0.60 -3.52
CA LEU A 40 -11.41 0.71 -3.09
C LEU A 40 -10.04 0.61 -2.42
N TYR A 41 -9.78 -0.46 -1.65
CA TYR A 41 -8.45 -0.73 -1.09
C TYR A 41 -7.39 -0.82 -2.18
N PHE A 42 -7.62 -1.67 -3.20
CA PHE A 42 -6.67 -1.80 -4.32
C PHE A 42 -6.59 -0.54 -5.19
N ALA A 43 -7.67 0.21 -5.36
CA ALA A 43 -7.62 1.51 -6.02
C ALA A 43 -6.69 2.49 -5.26
N GLY A 44 -6.79 2.52 -3.93
CA GLY A 44 -5.92 3.33 -3.07
C GLY A 44 -4.44 2.95 -3.21
N LEU A 45 -4.12 1.66 -3.21
CA LEU A 45 -2.75 1.19 -3.45
C LEU A 45 -2.23 1.50 -4.86
N ALA A 46 -3.10 1.39 -5.88
CA ALA A 46 -2.75 1.73 -7.25
C ALA A 46 -2.39 3.22 -7.39
N LEU A 47 -3.20 4.09 -6.80
CA LEU A 47 -2.94 5.53 -6.77
C LEU A 47 -1.69 5.85 -5.96
N ALA A 48 -1.50 5.22 -4.80
CA ALA A 48 -0.31 5.40 -3.97
C ALA A 48 0.97 5.04 -4.76
N SER A 49 0.98 3.86 -5.38
CA SER A 49 2.09 3.40 -6.20
C SER A 49 2.33 4.30 -7.41
N SER A 50 1.27 4.80 -8.06
CA SER A 50 1.38 5.77 -9.16
C SER A 50 2.06 7.05 -8.70
N PHE A 51 1.67 7.60 -7.55
CA PHE A 51 2.27 8.82 -7.03
C PHE A 51 3.72 8.62 -6.59
N TRP A 52 4.07 7.49 -5.97
CA TRP A 52 5.48 7.16 -5.68
C TRP A 52 6.32 7.00 -6.97
N ALA A 53 5.76 6.39 -8.02
CA ALA A 53 6.41 6.32 -9.32
C ALA A 53 6.60 7.71 -9.94
N THR A 54 5.56 8.55 -9.94
CA THR A 54 5.64 9.94 -10.42
C THR A 54 6.69 10.73 -9.64
N ALA A 55 6.74 10.58 -8.31
CA ALA A 55 7.75 11.20 -7.48
C ALA A 55 9.16 10.79 -7.92
N GLY A 56 9.38 9.49 -8.18
CA GLY A 56 10.66 8.98 -8.69
C GLY A 56 11.03 9.52 -10.07
N LEU A 57 10.08 9.65 -10.99
CA LEU A 57 10.31 10.27 -12.30
C LEU A 57 10.71 11.74 -12.17
N VAL A 58 10.00 12.50 -11.33
CA VAL A 58 10.28 13.90 -11.06
C VAL A 58 11.68 14.08 -10.48
N ILE A 59 12.09 13.22 -9.54
CA ILE A 59 13.45 13.21 -8.98
C ILE A 59 14.49 12.94 -10.07
N ASN A 60 14.30 11.90 -10.87
CA ASN A 60 15.24 11.55 -11.96
C ASN A 60 15.41 12.71 -12.97
N ILE A 61 14.32 13.39 -13.35
CA ILE A 61 14.36 14.55 -14.24
C ILE A 61 15.08 15.72 -13.57
N SER A 62 14.82 15.98 -12.28
CA SER A 62 15.45 17.07 -11.53
C SER A 62 16.97 16.97 -11.52
N LEU A 63 17.48 15.74 -11.39
CA LEU A 63 18.90 15.43 -11.34
C LEU A 63 19.56 15.57 -12.70
N GLU A 64 18.87 15.20 -13.77
CA GLU A 64 19.37 15.32 -15.14
C GLU A 64 19.53 16.78 -15.56
N ILE A 65 18.67 17.67 -15.03
CA ILE A 65 18.62 19.09 -15.41
C ILE A 65 19.37 19.98 -14.38
N ASN A 66 19.99 19.41 -13.33
CA ASN A 66 20.64 20.14 -12.22
C ASN A 66 19.74 21.23 -11.58
N GLN A 67 18.42 21.01 -11.58
CA GLN A 67 17.46 21.97 -11.04
C GLN A 67 16.99 21.56 -9.64
N ASN A 68 17.53 22.26 -8.64
CA ASN A 68 17.12 22.13 -7.23
C ASN A 68 15.65 22.54 -6.98
N LEU A 69 14.98 23.20 -7.93
CA LEU A 69 13.62 23.70 -7.78
C LEU A 69 12.53 22.61 -7.88
N VAL A 70 12.85 21.43 -8.40
CA VAL A 70 11.87 20.37 -8.70
C VAL A 70 11.78 19.31 -7.58
N LEU A 71 12.76 19.28 -6.66
CA LEU A 71 12.75 18.44 -5.47
C LEU A 71 11.52 18.66 -4.53
N PRO A 72 11.03 19.89 -4.30
CA PRO A 72 9.84 20.11 -3.47
C PRO A 72 8.56 19.46 -4.03
N ALA A 73 8.42 19.40 -5.36
CA ALA A 73 7.25 18.80 -6.01
C ALA A 73 7.18 17.28 -5.75
N SER A 74 8.32 16.60 -5.63
CA SER A 74 8.36 15.18 -5.29
C SER A 74 7.84 14.87 -3.87
N GLY A 75 8.04 15.79 -2.91
CA GLY A 75 7.47 15.69 -1.56
C GLY A 75 5.94 15.74 -1.57
N LEU A 76 5.34 16.56 -2.45
CA LEU A 76 3.90 16.58 -2.65
C LEU A 76 3.38 15.24 -3.18
N PHE A 77 4.07 14.63 -4.15
CA PHE A 77 3.69 13.30 -4.63
C PHE A 77 3.79 12.22 -3.55
N TYR A 78 4.79 12.30 -2.66
CA TYR A 78 4.87 11.41 -1.51
C TYR A 78 3.66 11.60 -0.55
N PHE A 79 3.25 12.85 -0.29
CA PHE A 79 2.05 13.13 0.50
C PHE A 79 0.78 12.57 -0.16
N LEU A 80 0.62 12.78 -1.47
CA LEU A 80 -0.51 12.25 -2.24
C LEU A 80 -0.53 10.72 -2.21
N ALA A 81 0.64 10.08 -2.29
CA ALA A 81 0.76 8.63 -2.19
C ALA A 81 0.26 8.12 -0.83
N LEU A 82 0.68 8.76 0.27
CA LEU A 82 0.20 8.41 1.61
C LEU A 82 -1.29 8.66 1.80
N LEU A 83 -1.81 9.76 1.26
CA LEU A 83 -3.25 10.04 1.30
C LEU A 83 -4.04 8.95 0.58
N SER A 84 -3.61 8.54 -0.61
CA SER A 84 -4.24 7.44 -1.36
C SER A 84 -4.15 6.11 -0.63
N ALA A 85 -2.99 5.78 -0.07
CA ALA A 85 -2.80 4.58 0.74
C ALA A 85 -3.69 4.58 1.98
N PHE A 86 -3.83 5.73 2.66
CA PHE A 86 -4.70 5.89 3.81
C PHE A 86 -6.19 5.69 3.46
N LEU A 87 -6.67 6.31 2.39
CA LEU A 87 -8.07 6.14 1.95
C LEU A 87 -8.36 4.69 1.56
N GLY A 88 -7.42 4.04 0.87
CA GLY A 88 -7.47 2.61 0.57
C GLY A 88 -7.49 1.75 1.84
N GLY A 89 -6.52 1.95 2.74
CA GLY A 89 -6.40 1.22 4.01
C GLY A 89 -7.63 1.40 4.90
N TYR A 90 -8.19 2.61 4.98
CA TYR A 90 -9.43 2.87 5.72
C TYR A 90 -10.60 2.03 5.19
N SER A 91 -10.74 1.91 3.87
CA SER A 91 -11.77 1.07 3.26
C SER A 91 -11.60 -0.42 3.60
N LEU A 92 -10.34 -0.88 3.72
CA LEU A 92 -10.01 -2.23 4.16
C LEU A 92 -10.28 -2.44 5.65
N CYS A 93 -9.84 -1.52 6.51
CA CYS A 93 -10.13 -1.54 7.94
C CYS A 93 -11.64 -1.65 8.18
N ARG A 94 -12.46 -0.90 7.43
CA ARG A 94 -13.92 -0.99 7.51
C ARG A 94 -14.44 -2.38 7.15
N LEU A 95 -13.92 -2.97 6.07
CA LEU A 95 -14.26 -4.34 5.69
C LEU A 95 -13.89 -5.36 6.79
N LEU A 96 -12.71 -5.23 7.40
CA LEU A 96 -12.21 -6.21 8.37
C LEU A 96 -12.83 -6.03 9.76
N PHE A 97 -13.02 -4.80 10.22
CA PHE A 97 -13.67 -4.52 11.50
C PHE A 97 -15.14 -4.90 11.49
N SER A 98 -15.88 -4.63 10.41
CA SER A 98 -17.26 -5.12 10.27
C SER A 98 -17.36 -6.64 10.29
N ALA A 99 -16.33 -7.35 9.80
CA ALA A 99 -16.28 -8.81 9.78
C ALA A 99 -15.85 -9.45 11.13
N ILE A 100 -14.91 -8.83 11.85
CA ILE A 100 -14.26 -9.44 13.02
C ILE A 100 -14.74 -8.84 14.34
N TYR A 101 -14.97 -7.53 14.38
CA TYR A 101 -15.32 -6.77 15.58
C TYR A 101 -16.49 -5.80 15.32
N PRO A 102 -17.67 -6.29 14.87
CA PRO A 102 -18.77 -5.42 14.45
C PRO A 102 -19.26 -4.49 15.59
N ALA A 103 -19.22 -4.95 16.84
CA ALA A 103 -19.61 -4.14 18.00
C ALA A 103 -18.68 -2.94 18.26
N PHE A 104 -17.45 -2.98 17.78
CA PHE A 104 -16.44 -1.94 18.00
C PHE A 104 -16.02 -1.22 16.71
N GLU A 105 -16.63 -1.55 15.55
CA GLU A 105 -16.26 -1.03 14.23
C GLU A 105 -16.13 0.50 14.25
N ASP A 106 -17.15 1.21 14.72
CA ASP A 106 -17.18 2.67 14.71
C ASP A 106 -16.07 3.29 15.56
N ILE A 107 -15.74 2.68 16.71
CA ILE A 107 -14.70 3.18 17.61
C ILE A 107 -13.32 2.94 16.97
N LEU A 108 -13.09 1.75 16.44
CA LEU A 108 -11.82 1.40 15.78
C LEU A 108 -11.58 2.26 14.53
N LEU A 109 -12.62 2.49 13.72
CA LEU A 109 -12.53 3.37 12.55
C LEU A 109 -12.24 4.83 12.94
N LYS A 110 -12.84 5.34 14.02
CA LYS A 110 -12.50 6.68 14.54
C LYS A 110 -11.04 6.77 14.97
N ILE A 111 -10.50 5.76 15.63
CA ILE A 111 -9.08 5.71 16.02
C ILE A 111 -8.20 5.74 14.77
N VAL A 112 -8.50 4.90 13.76
CA VAL A 112 -7.77 4.89 12.48
C VAL A 112 -7.84 6.25 11.77
N LEU A 113 -9.01 6.91 11.76
CA LEU A 113 -9.16 8.24 11.16
C LEU A 113 -8.34 9.29 11.90
N ILE A 114 -8.47 9.39 13.22
CA ILE A 114 -7.76 10.38 14.04
C ILE A 114 -6.25 10.24 13.84
N TRP A 115 -5.74 9.01 13.94
CA TRP A 115 -4.31 8.76 13.80
C TRP A 115 -3.83 8.96 12.36
N GLY A 116 -4.60 8.54 11.37
CA GLY A 116 -4.28 8.76 9.96
C GLY A 116 -4.24 10.24 9.58
N TYR A 117 -5.20 11.04 10.05
CA TYR A 117 -5.18 12.50 9.85
C TYR A 117 -4.01 13.15 10.56
N PHE A 118 -3.66 12.69 11.77
CA PHE A 118 -2.48 13.18 12.47
C PHE A 118 -1.19 12.91 11.69
N VAL A 119 -1.00 11.69 11.16
CA VAL A 119 0.17 11.35 10.33
C VAL A 119 0.19 12.16 9.04
N LEU A 120 -0.95 12.28 8.34
CA LEU A 120 -1.05 13.08 7.12
C LEU A 120 -0.75 14.56 7.38
N PHE A 121 -1.23 15.11 8.49
CA PHE A 121 -0.92 16.47 8.92
C PHE A 121 0.58 16.65 9.17
N LEU A 122 1.22 15.72 9.90
CA LEU A 122 2.67 15.77 10.13
C LEU A 122 3.47 15.77 8.82
N VAL A 123 3.09 14.91 7.86
CA VAL A 123 3.76 14.84 6.55
C VAL A 123 3.48 16.10 5.72
N ALA A 124 2.28 16.66 5.78
CA ALA A 124 1.94 17.89 5.07
C ALA A 124 2.74 19.10 5.57
N VAL A 125 2.99 19.18 6.88
CA VAL A 125 3.80 20.24 7.49
C VAL A 125 5.30 20.01 7.27
N TYR A 126 5.74 18.74 7.33
CA TYR A 126 7.13 18.34 7.19
C TYR A 126 7.30 17.42 5.98
N LEU A 127 7.15 18.00 4.79
CA LEU A 127 7.25 17.27 3.53
C LEU A 127 8.59 16.53 3.42
N PRO A 128 8.58 15.23 3.07
CA PRO A 128 9.81 14.48 2.86
C PRO A 128 10.61 15.05 1.69
N HIS A 129 11.91 15.22 1.91
CA HIS A 129 12.85 15.68 0.90
C HIS A 129 13.64 14.49 0.36
N PRO A 130 13.58 14.18 -0.95
CA PRO A 130 14.36 13.09 -1.48
C PRO A 130 15.84 13.48 -1.57
N THR A 131 16.71 12.49 -1.37
CA THR A 131 18.12 12.53 -1.76
C THR A 131 18.44 11.25 -2.52
N LEU A 132 19.39 11.30 -3.45
CA LEU A 132 19.92 10.07 -4.02
C LEU A 132 21.06 9.51 -3.17
N SER A 133 21.03 8.20 -2.97
CA SER A 133 22.21 7.46 -2.53
C SER A 133 23.22 7.33 -3.67
N ASN A 134 24.47 7.02 -3.30
CA ASN A 134 25.54 6.69 -4.25
C ASN A 134 25.24 5.45 -5.11
N LYS A 135 24.21 4.66 -4.76
CA LYS A 135 23.72 3.49 -5.49
C LYS A 135 22.51 3.81 -6.39
N GLY A 136 22.13 5.09 -6.53
CA GLY A 136 21.00 5.51 -7.35
C GLY A 136 19.61 5.24 -6.75
N LEU A 137 19.55 4.87 -5.46
CA LEU A 137 18.29 4.72 -4.73
C LEU A 137 17.77 6.06 -4.22
N ILE A 138 16.45 6.24 -4.28
CA ILE A 138 15.76 7.41 -3.73
C ILE A 138 15.60 7.23 -2.22
N LEU A 139 16.17 8.14 -1.44
CA LEU A 139 16.06 8.18 0.01
C LEU A 139 15.15 9.33 0.43
N TRP A 140 14.03 9.01 1.06
CA TRP A 140 13.09 10.00 1.58
C TRP A 140 13.55 10.51 2.95
N ASN A 141 14.09 11.73 2.99
CA ASN A 141 14.49 12.36 4.23
C ASN A 141 13.29 13.03 4.90
N MET A 142 12.95 12.53 6.08
CA MET A 142 11.94 13.13 6.94
C MET A 142 12.46 13.24 8.38
N LEU A 143 11.80 14.06 9.19
CA LEU A 143 12.13 14.18 10.61
C LEU A 143 11.89 12.84 11.33
N PRO A 144 12.74 12.46 12.31
CA PRO A 144 12.61 11.20 13.02
C PRO A 144 11.22 10.97 13.64
N GLN A 145 10.60 12.01 14.23
CA GLN A 145 9.25 11.89 14.77
C GLN A 145 8.18 11.59 13.71
N VAL A 146 8.34 12.11 12.49
CA VAL A 146 7.40 11.86 11.37
C VAL A 146 7.56 10.42 10.88
N ALA A 147 8.79 9.96 10.70
CA ALA A 147 9.08 8.57 10.34
C ALA A 147 8.52 7.59 11.39
N ALA A 148 8.74 7.87 12.68
CA ALA A 148 8.25 7.03 13.77
C ALA A 148 6.71 6.98 13.79
N ALA A 149 6.03 8.12 13.67
CA ALA A 149 4.57 8.16 13.62
C ALA A 149 3.99 7.37 12.43
N LEU A 150 4.64 7.48 11.26
CA LEU A 150 4.27 6.75 10.05
C LEU A 150 4.47 5.24 10.21
N VAL A 151 5.63 4.81 10.72
CA VAL A 151 5.92 3.39 10.95
C VAL A 151 4.96 2.79 11.98
N VAL A 152 4.68 3.50 13.08
CA VAL A 152 3.72 3.02 14.09
C VAL A 152 2.34 2.88 13.47
N PHE A 153 1.88 3.87 12.70
CA PHE A 153 0.57 3.81 12.06
C PHE A 153 0.47 2.66 11.05
N VAL A 154 1.33 2.68 10.04
CA VAL A 154 1.31 1.72 8.94
C VAL A 154 1.59 0.32 9.48
N GLY A 155 2.54 0.18 10.40
CA GLY A 155 2.88 -1.09 11.03
C GLY A 155 1.72 -1.70 11.82
N LEU A 156 1.06 -0.92 12.70
CA LEU A 156 -0.06 -1.42 13.49
C LEU A 156 -1.28 -1.75 12.62
N VAL A 157 -1.66 -0.85 11.71
CA VAL A 157 -2.82 -1.07 10.83
C VAL A 157 -2.59 -2.28 9.94
N SER A 158 -1.44 -2.36 9.27
CA SER A 158 -1.15 -3.50 8.39
C SER A 158 -0.98 -4.81 9.15
N LEU A 159 -0.44 -4.81 10.38
CA LEU A 159 -0.39 -6.02 11.20
C LEU A 159 -1.80 -6.52 11.52
N VAL A 160 -2.70 -5.62 11.91
CA VAL A 160 -4.10 -5.95 12.16
C VAL A 160 -4.76 -6.50 10.89
N ASP A 161 -4.54 -5.88 9.74
CA ASP A 161 -5.08 -6.33 8.45
C ASP A 161 -4.58 -7.72 8.07
N ILE A 162 -3.26 -7.96 8.18
CA ILE A 162 -2.63 -9.25 7.89
C ILE A 162 -3.20 -10.36 8.79
N LEU A 163 -3.26 -10.11 10.11
CA LEU A 163 -3.82 -11.05 11.06
C LEU A 163 -5.30 -11.33 10.80
N ALA A 164 -6.06 -10.29 10.46
CA ALA A 164 -7.46 -10.40 10.10
C ALA A 164 -7.67 -11.30 8.87
N PHE A 165 -6.87 -11.15 7.81
CA PHE A 165 -6.95 -12.02 6.63
C PHE A 165 -6.62 -13.48 6.96
N PHE A 166 -5.58 -13.73 7.76
CA PHE A 166 -5.27 -15.09 8.17
C PHE A 166 -6.36 -15.71 9.06
N LEU A 167 -6.95 -14.94 9.97
CA LEU A 167 -8.07 -15.39 10.80
C LEU A 167 -9.32 -15.70 9.97
N LEU A 168 -9.69 -14.81 9.03
CA LEU A 168 -10.82 -15.03 8.13
C LEU A 168 -10.60 -16.23 7.21
N ALA A 169 -9.37 -16.40 6.71
CA ALA A 169 -8.98 -17.59 5.96
C ALA A 169 -9.18 -18.85 6.83
N ALA A 170 -8.59 -18.90 8.03
CA ALA A 170 -8.65 -20.06 8.91
C ALA A 170 -10.10 -20.46 9.26
N ARG A 171 -11.00 -19.49 9.45
CA ARG A 171 -12.42 -19.70 9.79
C ARG A 171 -13.30 -20.10 8.61
N SER A 172 -12.86 -19.89 7.38
CA SER A 172 -13.66 -20.21 6.19
C SER A 172 -13.81 -21.72 6.02
N SER A 173 -15.00 -22.19 5.63
CA SER A 173 -15.21 -23.58 5.18
C SER A 173 -14.75 -23.83 3.75
N SER A 174 -14.79 -22.80 2.89
CA SER A 174 -14.38 -22.89 1.49
C SER A 174 -12.86 -22.85 1.34
N LEU A 175 -12.30 -23.88 0.69
CA LEU A 175 -10.87 -23.95 0.35
C LEU A 175 -10.43 -22.75 -0.50
N VAL A 176 -11.29 -22.28 -1.41
CA VAL A 176 -11.01 -21.11 -2.27
C VAL A 176 -10.85 -19.85 -1.42
N LEU A 177 -11.72 -19.63 -0.43
CA LEU A 177 -11.63 -18.49 0.48
C LEU A 177 -10.41 -18.59 1.42
N LYS A 178 -10.03 -19.81 1.86
CA LYS A 178 -8.79 -20.04 2.62
C LYS A 178 -7.56 -19.61 1.81
N PHE A 179 -7.49 -20.08 0.56
CA PHE A 179 -6.39 -19.76 -0.34
C PHE A 179 -6.34 -18.26 -0.64
N ARG A 180 -7.48 -17.62 -0.94
CA ARG A 180 -7.60 -16.16 -1.11
C ARG A 180 -7.02 -15.40 0.07
N GLY A 181 -7.53 -15.65 1.27
CA GLY A 181 -7.12 -14.92 2.46
C GLY A 181 -5.65 -15.15 2.82
N PHE A 182 -5.13 -16.37 2.59
CA PHE A 182 -3.71 -16.66 2.75
C PHE A 182 -2.82 -15.85 1.79
N PHE A 183 -3.13 -15.85 0.49
CA PHE A 183 -2.34 -15.10 -0.50
C PHE A 183 -2.43 -13.59 -0.29
N ILE A 184 -3.60 -13.06 0.06
CA ILE A 184 -3.76 -11.64 0.36
C ILE A 184 -2.95 -11.27 1.62
N GLY A 185 -3.08 -12.03 2.71
CA GLY A 185 -2.34 -11.77 3.95
C GLY A 185 -0.82 -11.89 3.78
N LEU A 186 -0.37 -12.93 3.07
CA LEU A 186 1.05 -13.12 2.73
C LEU A 186 1.58 -11.99 1.84
N GLY A 187 0.82 -11.63 0.81
CA GLY A 187 1.17 -10.56 -0.10
C GLY A 187 1.23 -9.20 0.59
N MET A 188 0.34 -8.92 1.54
CA MET A 188 0.40 -7.72 2.38
C MET A 188 1.65 -7.68 3.25
N ALA A 189 2.05 -8.81 3.84
CA ALA A 189 3.27 -8.88 4.66
C ALA A 189 4.52 -8.55 3.82
N PHE A 190 4.61 -9.08 2.60
CA PHE A 190 5.71 -8.80 1.68
C PHE A 190 5.61 -7.43 1.00
N TYR A 191 4.42 -6.83 0.89
CA TYR A 191 4.26 -5.49 0.33
C TYR A 191 4.58 -4.40 1.36
N VAL A 192 3.99 -4.48 2.56
CA VAL A 192 4.14 -3.45 3.59
C VAL A 192 5.42 -3.61 4.41
N GLY A 193 5.85 -4.85 4.69
CA GLY A 193 7.04 -5.13 5.49
C GLY A 193 8.29 -4.39 4.97
N PRO A 194 8.66 -4.55 3.68
CA PRO A 194 9.79 -3.85 3.10
C PRO A 194 9.64 -2.33 3.12
N ILE A 195 8.42 -1.81 2.93
CA ILE A 195 8.14 -0.37 3.03
C ILE A 195 8.49 0.13 4.44
N LEU A 196 8.04 -0.57 5.49
CA LEU A 196 8.36 -0.18 6.88
C LEU A 196 9.86 -0.22 7.13
N VAL A 197 10.54 -1.26 6.65
CA VAL A 197 12.01 -1.42 6.77
C VAL A 197 12.73 -0.29 6.03
N ALA A 198 12.26 0.13 4.85
CA ALA A 198 12.86 1.20 4.07
C ALA A 198 12.83 2.57 4.79
N HIS A 199 11.87 2.80 5.68
CA HIS A 199 11.82 4.02 6.50
C HIS A 199 12.88 4.05 7.60
N PHE A 200 13.40 2.88 8.00
CA PHE A 200 14.58 2.79 8.84
C PHE A 200 15.81 2.82 7.95
N ARG A 201 16.52 3.95 7.92
CA ARG A 201 17.76 4.18 7.13
C ARG A 201 18.90 3.17 7.38
N LEU A 202 18.69 2.19 8.24
CA LEU A 202 19.59 1.08 8.55
C LEU A 202 19.77 0.12 7.36
N PHE A 203 18.86 0.11 6.38
CA PHE A 203 18.84 -0.89 5.29
C PHE A 203 18.99 -0.30 3.88
N ILE A 204 19.64 0.86 3.73
CA ILE A 204 19.85 1.50 2.42
C ILE A 204 20.52 0.55 1.41
N GLU A 205 21.38 -0.35 1.88
CA GLU A 205 22.07 -1.33 1.03
C GLU A 205 21.14 -2.40 0.44
N TRP A 206 19.99 -2.59 1.05
CA TRP A 206 18.98 -3.58 0.67
C TRP A 206 17.88 -2.99 -0.20
N GLY A 207 17.98 -1.71 -0.61
CA GLY A 207 16.90 -1.02 -1.33
C GLY A 207 16.34 -1.79 -2.53
N ALA A 208 17.20 -2.37 -3.36
CA ALA A 208 16.75 -3.21 -4.47
C ALA A 208 16.01 -4.48 -4.01
N VAL A 209 16.47 -5.13 -2.93
CA VAL A 209 15.80 -6.29 -2.34
C VAL A 209 14.43 -5.90 -1.79
N LEU A 210 14.32 -4.73 -1.13
CA LEU A 210 13.06 -4.22 -0.60
C LEU A 210 12.06 -3.92 -1.73
N ASP A 211 12.53 -3.36 -2.84
CA ASP A 211 11.71 -3.13 -4.04
C ASP A 211 11.21 -4.46 -4.63
N TYR A 212 12.07 -5.48 -4.76
CA TYR A 212 11.65 -6.80 -5.24
C TYR A 212 10.66 -7.50 -4.33
N LEU A 213 10.83 -7.39 -3.00
CA LEU A 213 9.89 -7.94 -2.03
C LEU A 213 8.53 -7.23 -2.11
N THR A 214 8.54 -5.91 -2.31
CA THR A 214 7.32 -5.12 -2.51
C THR A 214 6.57 -5.60 -3.75
N LEU A 215 7.26 -5.73 -4.89
CA LEU A 215 6.68 -6.27 -6.12
C LEU A 215 6.15 -7.70 -5.95
N PHE A 216 6.91 -8.55 -5.26
CA PHE A 216 6.48 -9.92 -4.94
C PHE A 216 5.20 -9.92 -4.10
N GLY A 217 5.09 -9.03 -3.13
CA GLY A 217 3.87 -8.82 -2.34
C GLY A 217 2.68 -8.41 -3.20
N ALA A 218 2.86 -7.45 -4.12
CA ALA A 218 1.84 -7.00 -5.06
C ALA A 218 1.34 -8.15 -5.96
N LEU A 219 2.28 -8.90 -6.55
CA LEU A 219 1.96 -10.09 -7.36
C LEU A 219 1.21 -11.15 -6.55
N THR A 220 1.64 -11.42 -5.32
CA THR A 220 1.00 -12.42 -4.45
C THR A 220 -0.43 -12.03 -4.12
N MET A 221 -0.68 -10.75 -3.79
CA MET A 221 -2.05 -10.24 -3.59
C MET A 221 -2.89 -10.36 -4.86
N PHE A 222 -2.35 -9.98 -6.01
CA PHE A 222 -3.04 -10.09 -7.30
C PHE A 222 -3.40 -11.54 -7.65
N CYS A 223 -2.48 -12.49 -7.43
CA CYS A 223 -2.73 -13.92 -7.56
C CYS A 223 -3.89 -14.39 -6.67
N GLY A 224 -3.94 -13.94 -5.41
CA GLY A 224 -5.05 -14.22 -4.50
C GLY A 224 -6.41 -13.81 -5.07
N ILE A 225 -6.47 -12.72 -5.82
CA ILE A 225 -7.70 -12.23 -6.47
C ILE A 225 -8.01 -13.04 -7.73
N VAL A 226 -7.04 -13.24 -8.62
CA VAL A 226 -7.28 -13.84 -9.95
C VAL A 226 -7.53 -15.34 -9.87
N PHE A 227 -6.67 -16.12 -9.18
CA PHE A 227 -6.79 -17.58 -9.15
C PHE A 227 -8.16 -18.03 -8.67
N SER A 228 -8.71 -17.27 -7.75
CA SER A 228 -9.99 -17.55 -7.15
C SER A 228 -11.21 -17.34 -8.07
N GLN A 229 -11.07 -16.57 -9.16
CA GLN A 229 -12.11 -16.48 -10.19
C GLN A 229 -12.05 -17.68 -11.14
N ILE A 230 -10.85 -18.23 -11.37
CA ILE A 230 -10.64 -19.43 -12.19
C ILE A 230 -11.32 -20.63 -11.51
N PHE A 231 -11.16 -20.78 -10.19
CA PHE A 231 -11.83 -21.87 -9.47
C PHE A 231 -13.35 -21.72 -9.38
N SER A 232 -13.89 -20.49 -9.33
CA SER A 232 -15.36 -20.29 -9.30
C SER A 232 -16.08 -20.49 -10.64
N LEU A 233 -15.34 -20.76 -11.72
CA LEU A 233 -15.90 -21.11 -13.03
C LEU A 233 -16.07 -22.63 -13.22
N ASN A 234 -15.51 -23.43 -12.31
CA ASN A 234 -15.51 -24.90 -12.38
C ASN A 234 -16.39 -25.55 -11.30
N ASP A 235 -17.11 -24.74 -10.51
CA ASP A 235 -18.20 -25.14 -9.59
C ASP A 235 -19.54 -24.63 -10.16
#